data_AF-A0A9D1SXN9-F1
#
_entry.id   AF-A0A9D1SXN9-F1
#
_cell.length_a   1.000
_cell.length_b   1.000
_cell.length_c   1.000
_cell.angle_alpha   90.00
_cell.angle_beta   90.00
_cell.angle_gamma   90.00
#
_symmetry.space_group_name_H-M   'P 1'
#
loop_
_entity.id
_entity.type
_entity.pdbx_description
1 polymer ?
#
loop_
_entity_poly.entity_id
_entity_poly.type
_entity_poly.pdbx_seq_one_letter_code
_entity_poly.pdbx_strand_id
1 'polypeptide(L)'
;MKCFGKILIFLLGIVIGAVGLVGGAGFYAYNLLKQEGSTGQVVDLVGNSLGSLKLEVAEEYRNMSLLDYIKEIGNTVAKLNETEVGKLESMIGLDSVSQLIYDNFGVEQTVIKEATLGGLSEAIADNLTLQGASDKMSIGLPDFPIFKEESFLSQPLNTAFETMDTYNLDRFITVVYAADVVADPTKTESSPMLQKLGQYPLQEISNDFDSILNSMKLEELIAKQDDPSPVMQKLLPMTIGELSDGTSLDDTINAMTLGEMMTIDENSSKILQALKDCSMKTQYDENGNRTRMSIDDALKEKPISELIEVGTSHVWSYLGDKKLDEMGKAIDEMTMGDAVKINDPASPDYDPDQPKSHAVLIKLKGAKVTDLGAELTRAIEDTTIGEMIELKEGEVEPLLWSLRNTKLNATDLNNTIASLTIKDIFRDYDKGILALVAPETQLDELPSALSQAFGQDASVYKLKLLGILNVTIADSAYLVKSRIYNATPQSMVEDYIALLNNPTAVPPQYELSGGVLTPETLAALIAANPGSGKPGMTIKLTQDTTVSGAFTMPFNVECNGFTLTIEAGTTVAYNAGGYMYVRGNRTGEFSVLGTISVKQGASYVEHPAVWVEYFA
;
A
#
# COMPACT_ATOMS: atom_id res chain seq x y z
N MET A 1 12.43 84.74 -54.32
CA MET A 1 12.70 85.63 -55.50
C MET A 1 12.38 87.13 -55.31
N LYS A 2 11.52 87.57 -54.39
CA LYS A 2 11.27 89.02 -54.18
C LYS A 2 12.41 89.78 -53.47
N CYS A 3 13.25 89.12 -52.66
CA CYS A 3 14.46 89.73 -52.08
C CYS A 3 15.57 89.95 -53.12
N PHE A 4 15.67 89.06 -54.10
CA PHE A 4 16.71 89.09 -55.13
C PHE A 4 16.63 90.33 -56.03
N GLY A 5 15.40 90.71 -56.41
CA GLY A 5 15.16 91.96 -57.12
C GLY A 5 15.56 93.18 -56.30
N LYS A 6 15.35 93.17 -54.99
CA LYS A 6 15.73 94.30 -54.10
C LYS A 6 17.24 94.40 -53.91
N ILE A 7 17.97 93.30 -53.82
CA ILE A 7 19.44 93.29 -53.70
C ILE A 7 20.10 93.72 -55.00
N LEU A 8 19.60 93.25 -56.15
CA LEU A 8 20.09 93.67 -57.47
C LEU A 8 19.80 95.16 -57.72
N ILE A 9 18.62 95.66 -57.32
CA ILE A 9 18.26 97.08 -57.38
C ILE A 9 19.13 97.91 -56.42
N PHE A 10 19.51 97.37 -55.26
CA PHE A 10 20.42 98.04 -54.32
C PHE A 10 21.86 98.11 -54.83
N LEU A 11 22.38 97.01 -55.39
CA LEU A 11 23.68 96.95 -56.08
C LEU A 11 23.74 97.93 -57.27
N LEU A 12 22.70 97.92 -58.11
CA LEU A 12 22.56 98.90 -59.19
C LEU A 12 22.42 100.32 -58.67
N GLY A 13 21.74 100.52 -57.53
CA GLY A 13 21.58 101.82 -56.86
C GLY A 13 22.90 102.40 -56.33
N ILE A 14 23.79 101.57 -55.78
CA ILE A 14 25.13 101.99 -55.36
C ILE A 14 25.97 102.35 -56.59
N VAL A 15 25.94 101.53 -57.65
CA VAL A 15 26.67 101.80 -58.90
C VAL A 15 26.15 103.08 -59.57
N ILE A 16 24.83 103.27 -59.65
CA ILE A 16 24.21 104.46 -60.25
C ILE A 16 24.42 105.70 -59.36
N GLY A 17 24.37 105.57 -58.04
CA GLY A 17 24.64 106.67 -57.10
C GLY A 17 26.09 107.13 -57.14
N ALA A 18 27.03 106.19 -57.24
CA ALA A 18 28.46 106.48 -57.39
C ALA A 18 28.77 107.10 -58.76
N VAL A 19 28.16 106.61 -59.84
CA VAL A 19 28.28 107.19 -61.18
C VAL A 19 27.59 108.55 -61.27
N GLY A 20 26.48 108.76 -60.55
CA GLY A 20 25.70 110.00 -60.55
C GLY A 20 26.35 111.14 -59.76
N LEU A 21 26.93 110.86 -58.59
CA LEU A 21 27.69 111.84 -57.80
C LEU A 21 28.97 112.27 -58.50
N VAL A 22 29.57 111.39 -59.30
CA VAL A 22 30.84 111.64 -60.00
C VAL A 22 30.64 112.15 -61.44
N GLY A 23 29.50 111.86 -62.06
CA GLY A 23 29.16 112.26 -63.43
C GLY A 23 28.94 113.76 -63.66
N GLY A 24 28.87 114.58 -62.59
CA GLY A 24 28.68 116.03 -62.68
C GLY A 24 29.93 116.84 -63.05
N ALA A 25 31.14 116.25 -63.06
CA ALA A 25 32.39 116.96 -63.37
C ALA A 25 33.26 116.16 -64.35
N GLY A 26 33.24 116.53 -65.63
CA GLY A 26 33.98 115.86 -66.70
C GLY A 26 35.50 115.80 -66.49
N PHE A 27 36.10 114.71 -66.98
CA PHE A 27 37.53 114.36 -67.10
C PHE A 27 38.37 114.33 -65.80
N TYR A 28 38.16 115.22 -64.83
CA TYR A 28 38.89 115.22 -63.55
C TYR A 28 38.44 114.08 -62.61
N ALA A 29 37.14 113.77 -62.65
CA ALA A 29 36.54 112.61 -61.98
C ALA A 29 37.16 111.26 -62.40
N TYR A 30 37.51 111.09 -63.67
CA TYR A 30 38.00 109.82 -64.20
C TYR A 30 39.36 109.38 -63.63
N ASN A 31 40.21 110.34 -63.23
CA ASN A 31 41.47 110.03 -62.54
C ASN A 31 41.27 109.72 -61.05
N LEU A 32 40.29 110.35 -60.41
CA LEU A 32 39.92 110.08 -59.01
C LEU A 32 39.30 108.68 -58.85
N LEU A 33 38.53 108.23 -59.85
CA LEU A 33 37.94 106.90 -59.94
C LEU A 33 38.96 105.75 -60.11
N LYS A 34 40.20 106.06 -60.48
CA LYS A 34 41.30 105.10 -60.65
C LYS A 34 42.26 105.03 -59.46
N GLN A 35 42.11 105.89 -58.45
CA GLN A 35 42.96 105.84 -57.26
C GLN A 35 42.56 104.64 -56.38
N GLU A 36 43.56 103.88 -55.93
CA GLU A 36 43.38 102.87 -54.89
C GLU A 36 42.80 103.52 -53.62
N GLY A 37 41.86 102.84 -52.96
CA GLY A 37 41.12 103.34 -51.80
C GLY A 37 39.95 104.27 -52.13
N SER A 38 39.70 104.61 -53.40
CA SER A 38 38.54 105.44 -53.80
C SER A 38 37.20 104.74 -53.51
N THR A 39 37.14 103.41 -53.51
CA THR A 39 35.95 102.64 -53.13
C THR A 39 35.58 102.90 -51.67
N GLY A 40 36.54 102.82 -50.74
CA GLY A 40 36.31 103.09 -49.32
C GLY A 40 35.72 104.48 -49.07
N GLN A 41 36.23 105.50 -49.76
CA GLN A 41 35.73 106.89 -49.65
C GLN A 41 34.29 107.03 -50.15
N VAL A 42 33.94 106.37 -51.26
CA VAL A 42 32.58 106.37 -51.80
C VAL A 42 31.64 105.61 -50.88
N VAL A 43 32.05 104.46 -50.34
CA VAL A 43 31.27 103.68 -49.37
C VAL A 43 31.00 104.47 -48.09
N ASP A 44 31.99 105.20 -47.56
CA ASP A 44 31.80 106.06 -46.38
C ASP A 44 30.85 107.24 -46.66
N LEU A 45 30.96 107.86 -47.83
CA LEU A 45 30.06 108.95 -48.26
C LEU A 45 28.61 108.49 -48.41
N VAL A 46 28.42 107.29 -48.99
CA VAL A 46 27.11 106.67 -49.18
C VAL A 46 26.54 106.20 -47.83
N GLY A 47 27.34 105.57 -46.98
CA GLY A 47 26.95 105.14 -45.63
C GLY A 47 26.53 106.33 -44.74
N ASN A 48 27.26 107.44 -44.79
CA ASN A 48 26.92 108.66 -44.06
C ASN A 48 25.66 109.36 -44.58
N SER A 49 25.35 109.22 -45.87
CA SER A 49 24.16 109.83 -46.49
C SER A 49 22.88 108.99 -46.31
N LEU A 50 23.02 107.68 -46.13
CA LEU A 50 21.89 106.76 -45.98
C LEU A 50 21.44 106.55 -44.52
N GLY A 51 22.15 107.10 -43.53
CA GLY A 51 21.70 107.33 -42.15
C GLY A 51 21.40 106.11 -41.26
N SER A 52 20.91 105.00 -41.82
CA SER A 52 20.49 103.79 -41.09
C SER A 52 21.13 102.49 -41.62
N LEU A 53 21.83 102.52 -42.75
CA LEU A 53 22.55 101.36 -43.31
C LEU A 53 24.05 101.56 -43.08
N LYS A 54 24.59 100.89 -42.06
CA LYS A 54 26.05 100.78 -41.88
C LYS A 54 26.57 99.80 -42.92
N LEU A 55 27.19 100.32 -43.97
CA LEU A 55 27.84 99.53 -45.00
C LEU A 55 29.25 99.18 -44.52
N GLU A 56 29.43 97.95 -44.03
CA GLU A 56 30.73 97.44 -43.59
C GLU A 56 31.33 96.56 -44.69
N VAL A 57 31.68 97.20 -45.82
CA VAL A 57 32.34 96.52 -46.93
C VAL A 57 33.70 96.01 -46.46
N ALA A 58 34.06 94.76 -46.78
CA ALA A 58 35.32 94.17 -46.36
C ALA A 58 36.53 95.00 -46.86
N GLU A 59 37.58 95.05 -46.04
CA GLU A 59 38.74 95.94 -46.23
C GLU A 59 39.43 95.71 -47.59
N GLU A 60 39.42 94.48 -48.08
CA GLU A 60 39.94 94.11 -49.40
C GLU A 60 39.25 94.87 -50.55
N TYR A 61 37.93 95.08 -50.48
CA TYR A 61 37.18 95.83 -51.50
C TYR A 61 37.25 97.34 -51.28
N ARG A 62 37.36 97.79 -50.01
CA ARG A 62 37.52 99.22 -49.68
C ARG A 62 38.82 99.80 -50.24
N ASN A 63 39.87 98.99 -50.29
CA ASN A 63 41.20 99.39 -50.77
C ASN A 63 41.32 99.40 -52.31
N MET A 64 40.33 98.87 -53.05
CA MET A 64 40.33 98.88 -54.51
C MET A 64 40.02 100.26 -55.09
N SER A 65 40.36 100.46 -56.38
CA SER A 65 39.80 101.57 -57.15
C SER A 65 38.31 101.34 -57.40
N LEU A 66 37.51 102.41 -57.50
CA LEU A 66 36.07 102.27 -57.77
C LEU A 66 35.82 101.53 -59.08
N LEU A 67 36.65 101.75 -60.10
CA LEU A 67 36.54 101.04 -61.37
C LEU A 67 36.80 99.53 -61.25
N ASP A 68 37.77 99.12 -60.43
CA ASP A 68 38.08 97.71 -60.25
C ASP A 68 37.05 97.03 -59.32
N TYR A 69 36.54 97.75 -58.31
CA TYR A 69 35.39 97.30 -57.53
C TYR A 69 34.13 97.12 -58.40
N ILE A 70 33.84 98.05 -59.32
CA ILE A 70 32.71 97.92 -60.27
C ILE A 70 32.91 96.72 -61.21
N LYS A 71 34.14 96.45 -61.68
CA LYS A 71 34.43 95.26 -62.48
C LYS A 71 34.28 93.99 -61.66
N GLU A 72 34.72 93.97 -60.41
CA GLU A 72 34.60 92.82 -59.53
C GLU A 72 33.15 92.52 -59.18
N ILE A 73 32.34 93.56 -58.93
CA ILE A 73 30.87 93.46 -58.87
C ILE A 73 30.34 92.91 -60.20
N GLY A 74 30.77 93.44 -61.35
CA GLY A 74 30.31 92.97 -62.66
C GLY A 74 30.61 91.49 -62.92
N ASN A 75 31.80 91.03 -62.54
CA ASN A 75 32.23 89.64 -62.64
C ASN A 75 31.47 88.73 -61.66
N THR A 76 31.25 89.22 -60.44
CA THR A 76 30.49 88.51 -59.41
C THR A 76 29.01 88.42 -59.77
N VAL A 77 28.45 89.49 -60.35
CA VAL A 77 27.09 89.53 -60.92
C VAL A 77 26.96 88.56 -62.10
N ALA A 78 27.96 88.49 -62.97
CA ALA A 78 27.98 87.53 -64.08
C ALA A 78 28.05 86.06 -63.60
N LYS A 79 28.59 85.82 -62.40
CA LYS A 79 28.71 84.50 -61.77
C LYS A 79 27.88 84.37 -60.47
N LEU A 80 26.75 85.07 -60.40
CA LEU A 80 25.92 85.12 -59.18
C LEU A 80 25.54 83.73 -58.66
N ASN A 81 25.25 82.78 -59.55
CA ASN A 81 24.86 81.43 -59.17
C ASN A 81 26.00 80.62 -58.53
N GLU A 82 27.26 80.96 -58.79
CA GLU A 82 28.47 80.26 -58.31
C GLU A 82 29.16 81.01 -57.17
N THR A 83 28.67 82.18 -56.79
CA THR A 83 29.29 83.01 -55.74
C THR A 83 28.64 82.69 -54.39
N GLU A 84 29.47 82.46 -53.38
CA GLU A 84 29.07 82.31 -51.98
C GLU A 84 28.34 83.56 -51.46
N VAL A 85 27.28 83.37 -50.69
CA VAL A 85 26.50 84.47 -50.12
C VAL A 85 27.38 85.33 -49.20
N GLY A 86 28.29 84.73 -48.42
CA GLY A 86 29.22 85.47 -47.56
C GLY A 86 30.16 86.38 -48.36
N LYS A 87 30.59 85.96 -49.56
CA LYS A 87 31.37 86.81 -50.48
C LYS A 87 30.53 87.96 -51.04
N LEU A 88 29.26 87.72 -51.35
CA LEU A 88 28.33 88.77 -51.77
C LEU A 88 28.07 89.77 -50.64
N GLU A 89 27.81 89.29 -49.43
CA GLU A 89 27.53 90.10 -48.23
C GLU A 89 28.73 90.96 -47.82
N SER A 90 29.94 90.40 -47.86
CA SER A 90 31.19 91.14 -47.59
C SER A 90 31.51 92.18 -48.67
N MET A 91 31.15 91.92 -49.94
CA MET A 91 31.33 92.86 -51.05
C MET A 91 30.37 94.06 -50.97
N ILE A 92 29.13 93.83 -50.53
CA ILE A 92 28.12 94.90 -50.37
C ILE A 92 28.13 95.52 -48.97
N GLY A 93 28.80 94.89 -48.00
CA GLY A 93 28.87 95.31 -46.60
C GLY A 93 27.54 95.17 -45.84
N LEU A 94 26.73 94.17 -46.18
CA LEU A 94 25.44 93.90 -45.55
C LEU A 94 25.27 92.40 -45.31
N ASP A 95 25.18 91.99 -44.04
CA ASP A 95 24.78 90.63 -43.62
C ASP A 95 23.26 90.36 -43.80
N SER A 96 22.60 91.10 -44.70
CA SER A 96 21.14 91.13 -44.78
C SER A 96 20.51 89.85 -45.34
N VAL A 97 21.25 89.01 -46.05
CA VAL A 97 20.72 87.78 -46.64
C VAL A 97 20.78 86.64 -45.62
N SER A 98 21.93 86.44 -45.00
CA SER A 98 22.16 85.46 -43.92
C SER A 98 21.33 85.79 -42.69
N GLN A 99 21.24 87.06 -42.28
CA GLN A 99 20.38 87.48 -41.16
C GLN A 99 18.89 87.30 -41.49
N LEU A 100 18.43 87.67 -42.70
CA LEU A 100 17.02 87.51 -43.08
C LEU A 100 16.62 86.03 -43.14
N ILE A 101 17.52 85.16 -43.61
CA ILE A 101 17.25 83.71 -43.63
C ILE A 101 17.25 83.15 -42.20
N TYR A 102 18.19 83.55 -41.35
CA TYR A 102 18.19 83.19 -39.94
C TYR A 102 16.90 83.64 -39.21
N ASP A 103 16.47 84.89 -39.43
CA ASP A 103 15.29 85.45 -38.76
C ASP A 103 13.98 84.77 -39.20
N ASN A 104 13.88 84.34 -40.47
CA ASN A 104 12.66 83.75 -41.03
C ASN A 104 12.62 82.22 -41.04
N PHE A 105 13.78 81.55 -41.04
CA PHE A 105 13.89 80.09 -41.19
C PHE A 105 14.73 79.44 -40.08
N GLY A 106 15.46 80.20 -39.27
CA GLY A 106 16.28 79.66 -38.17
C GLY A 106 17.56 78.96 -38.59
N VAL A 107 17.94 79.04 -39.88
CA VAL A 107 19.18 78.42 -40.41
C VAL A 107 20.39 79.25 -40.02
N GLU A 108 21.44 78.61 -39.51
CA GLU A 108 22.67 79.31 -39.07
C GLU A 108 23.30 80.15 -40.18
N GLN A 109 23.74 81.35 -39.82
CA GLN A 109 24.31 82.31 -40.78
C GLN A 109 25.59 81.81 -41.45
N THR A 110 26.37 80.99 -40.76
CA THR A 110 27.60 80.35 -41.26
C THR A 110 27.31 79.47 -42.46
N VAL A 111 26.31 78.57 -42.34
CA VAL A 111 25.85 77.69 -43.42
C VAL A 111 25.37 78.50 -44.63
N ILE A 112 24.62 79.58 -44.37
CA ILE A 112 24.12 80.45 -45.44
C ILE A 112 25.25 81.21 -46.12
N LYS A 113 26.26 81.67 -45.37
CA LYS A 113 27.41 82.41 -45.91
C LYS A 113 28.29 81.54 -46.82
N GLU A 114 28.42 80.26 -46.51
CA GLU A 114 29.16 79.27 -47.32
C GLU A 114 28.38 78.78 -48.54
N ALA A 115 27.04 78.88 -48.53
CA ALA A 115 26.22 78.48 -49.65
C ALA A 115 26.36 79.44 -50.85
N THR A 116 26.34 78.90 -52.08
CA THR A 116 26.22 79.73 -53.29
C THR A 116 24.79 80.21 -53.47
N LEU A 117 24.60 81.32 -54.17
CA LEU A 117 23.27 81.85 -54.42
C LEU A 117 22.37 80.89 -55.24
N GLY A 118 22.98 80.05 -56.09
CA GLY A 118 22.29 78.98 -56.81
C GLY A 118 21.93 77.77 -55.92
N GLY A 119 22.75 77.49 -54.90
CA GLY A 119 22.54 76.43 -53.90
C GLY A 119 21.79 76.88 -52.64
N LEU A 120 21.38 78.15 -52.56
CA LEU A 120 20.77 78.73 -51.36
C LEU A 120 19.46 78.04 -50.95
N SER A 121 18.66 77.60 -51.93
CA SER A 121 17.42 76.85 -51.65
C SER A 121 17.70 75.47 -51.06
N GLU A 122 18.78 74.83 -51.49
CA GLU A 122 19.22 73.52 -50.99
C GLU A 122 19.80 73.66 -49.58
N ALA A 123 20.68 74.65 -49.37
CA ALA A 123 21.22 74.96 -48.04
C ALA A 123 20.13 75.29 -47.00
N ILE A 124 19.08 76.02 -47.40
CA ILE A 124 17.91 76.25 -46.51
C ILE A 124 17.14 74.96 -46.29
N ALA A 125 16.85 74.17 -47.34
CA ALA A 125 16.07 72.95 -47.22
C ALA A 125 16.77 71.89 -46.34
N ASP A 126 18.09 71.76 -46.46
CA ASP A 126 18.90 70.76 -45.76
C ASP A 126 19.21 71.13 -44.31
N ASN A 127 19.02 72.40 -43.92
CA ASN A 127 19.33 72.88 -42.57
C ASN A 127 18.12 73.51 -41.86
N LEU A 128 16.95 73.58 -42.50
CA LEU A 128 15.71 73.99 -41.85
C LEU A 128 15.32 72.92 -40.83
N THR A 129 15.40 73.26 -39.55
CA THR A 129 15.02 72.35 -38.46
C THR A 129 13.52 72.36 -38.22
N LEU A 130 12.99 71.30 -37.61
CA LEU A 130 11.57 71.23 -37.24
C LEU A 130 11.17 72.35 -36.27
N GLN A 131 12.08 72.71 -35.35
CA GLN A 131 11.93 73.86 -34.45
C GLN A 131 11.90 75.18 -35.21
N GLY A 132 12.82 75.40 -36.16
CA GLY A 132 12.83 76.60 -36.99
C GLY A 132 11.53 76.75 -37.80
N ALA A 133 11.03 75.64 -38.34
CA ALA A 133 9.75 75.58 -39.04
C ALA A 133 8.56 75.88 -38.10
N SER A 134 8.54 75.35 -36.87
CA SER A 134 7.45 75.62 -35.92
C SER A 134 7.49 77.05 -35.38
N ASP A 135 8.63 77.50 -34.87
CA ASP A 135 8.80 78.79 -34.19
C ASP A 135 8.74 79.98 -35.15
N LYS A 136 9.34 79.87 -36.34
CA LYS A 136 9.45 80.98 -37.29
C LYS A 136 8.38 80.98 -38.37
N MET A 137 7.89 79.81 -38.77
CA MET A 137 6.86 79.69 -39.82
C MET A 137 5.46 79.43 -39.27
N SER A 138 5.29 79.36 -37.94
CA SER A 138 4.00 79.11 -37.28
C SER A 138 3.34 77.79 -37.74
N ILE A 139 4.13 76.76 -38.04
CA ILE A 139 3.61 75.43 -38.36
C ILE A 139 3.19 74.75 -37.07
N GLY A 140 1.90 74.44 -36.95
CA GLY A 140 1.35 73.70 -35.80
C GLY A 140 1.79 72.24 -35.84
N LEU A 141 2.50 71.81 -34.80
CA LEU A 141 2.86 70.40 -34.62
C LEU A 141 1.72 69.67 -33.87
N PRO A 142 1.40 68.42 -34.27
CA PRO A 142 0.50 67.56 -33.50
C PRO A 142 0.99 67.36 -32.05
N ASP A 143 0.08 67.07 -31.11
CA ASP A 143 0.43 66.76 -29.72
C ASP A 143 0.93 65.32 -29.57
N PHE A 144 2.06 65.00 -30.19
CA PHE A 144 2.76 63.73 -30.02
C PHE A 144 3.98 63.90 -29.09
N PRO A 145 4.33 62.88 -28.29
CA PRO A 145 5.50 62.93 -27.41
C PRO A 145 6.80 63.32 -28.13
N ILE A 146 7.04 62.81 -29.35
CA ILE A 146 8.25 63.07 -30.14
C ILE A 146 8.44 64.56 -30.46
N PHE A 147 7.35 65.31 -30.64
CA PHE A 147 7.40 66.75 -30.91
C PHE A 147 7.64 67.59 -29.64
N LYS A 148 7.80 66.95 -28.47
CA LYS A 148 8.23 67.60 -27.23
C LYS A 148 9.73 67.42 -26.97
N GLU A 149 10.40 66.61 -27.79
CA GLU A 149 11.81 66.27 -27.61
C GLU A 149 12.72 67.23 -28.36
N GLU A 150 13.55 67.96 -27.61
CA GLU A 150 14.47 68.96 -28.16
C GLU A 150 15.41 68.35 -29.22
N SER A 151 15.89 67.13 -29.01
CA SER A 151 16.78 66.43 -29.94
C SER A 151 16.14 66.09 -31.28
N PHE A 152 14.81 65.90 -31.33
CA PHE A 152 14.08 65.69 -32.57
C PHE A 152 13.74 67.02 -33.24
N LEU A 153 13.33 68.01 -32.45
CA LEU A 153 13.02 69.37 -32.93
C LEU A 153 14.24 70.07 -33.55
N SER A 154 15.45 69.79 -33.07
CA SER A 154 16.70 70.35 -33.60
C SER A 154 17.19 69.69 -34.89
N GLN A 155 16.58 68.59 -35.35
CA GLN A 155 17.01 67.91 -36.58
C GLN A 155 16.52 68.65 -37.84
N PRO A 156 17.30 68.62 -38.94
CA PRO A 156 16.83 69.02 -40.25
C PRO A 156 15.54 68.31 -40.65
N LEU A 157 14.64 69.03 -41.32
CA LEU A 157 13.30 68.55 -41.65
C LEU A 157 13.33 67.28 -42.52
N ASN A 158 14.27 67.20 -43.47
CA ASN A 158 14.46 65.99 -44.30
C ASN A 158 14.79 64.75 -43.43
N THR A 159 15.75 64.90 -42.53
CA THR A 159 16.29 63.84 -41.68
C THR A 159 15.26 63.42 -40.63
N ALA A 160 14.55 64.38 -40.05
CA ALA A 160 13.51 64.13 -39.05
C ALA A 160 12.36 63.28 -39.62
N PHE A 161 11.92 63.58 -40.85
CA PHE A 161 10.86 62.80 -41.51
C PHE A 161 11.35 61.48 -42.10
N GLU A 162 12.59 61.42 -42.60
CA GLU A 162 13.20 60.16 -43.11
C GLU A 162 13.46 59.14 -42.00
N THR A 163 13.74 59.60 -40.78
CA THR A 163 14.00 58.70 -39.64
C THR A 163 12.76 58.46 -38.77
N MET A 164 11.61 59.06 -39.10
CA MET A 164 10.42 59.04 -38.26
C MET A 164 9.90 57.62 -38.00
N ASP A 165 10.02 56.72 -38.97
CA ASP A 165 9.60 55.33 -38.87
C ASP A 165 10.55 54.44 -38.03
N THR A 166 11.76 54.93 -37.74
CA THR A 166 12.75 54.27 -36.88
C THR A 166 12.52 54.50 -35.39
N TYR A 167 11.67 55.48 -35.03
CA TYR A 167 11.30 55.73 -33.63
C TYR A 167 10.20 54.77 -33.16
N ASN A 168 10.26 54.46 -31.88
CA ASN A 168 9.28 53.61 -31.20
C ASN A 168 7.88 54.22 -31.18
N LEU A 169 6.84 53.37 -31.21
CA LEU A 169 5.45 53.82 -31.20
C LEU A 169 5.09 54.69 -29.98
N ASP A 170 5.70 54.44 -28.81
CA ASP A 170 5.49 55.23 -27.60
C ASP A 170 5.97 56.70 -27.69
N ARG A 171 6.68 57.04 -28.76
CA ARG A 171 7.03 58.42 -29.12
C ARG A 171 5.91 59.12 -29.90
N PHE A 172 4.96 58.38 -30.47
CA PHE A 172 3.85 58.95 -31.26
C PHE A 172 2.51 58.92 -30.53
N ILE A 173 2.33 57.95 -29.63
CA ILE A 173 1.12 57.82 -28.81
C ILE A 173 1.50 57.76 -27.33
N THR A 174 0.56 58.16 -26.46
CA THR A 174 0.77 58.01 -25.02
C THR A 174 0.55 56.55 -24.62
N VAL A 175 1.63 55.90 -24.20
CA VAL A 175 1.62 54.56 -23.60
C VAL A 175 1.92 54.71 -22.11
N VAL A 176 1.06 54.16 -21.26
CA VAL A 176 1.27 54.11 -19.81
C VAL A 176 1.74 52.71 -19.46
N TYR A 177 3.01 52.59 -19.08
CA TYR A 177 3.60 51.31 -18.69
C TYR A 177 3.25 50.95 -17.25
N ALA A 178 3.29 49.67 -16.91
CA ALA A 178 3.10 49.20 -15.53
C ALA A 178 3.99 49.95 -14.52
N ALA A 179 5.25 50.22 -14.89
CA ALA A 179 6.18 50.98 -14.07
C ALA A 179 5.72 52.43 -13.80
N ASP A 180 5.00 53.05 -14.74
CA ASP A 180 4.47 54.41 -14.59
C ASP A 180 3.31 54.47 -13.60
N VAL A 181 2.49 53.41 -13.53
CA VAL A 181 1.39 53.28 -12.56
C VAL A 181 1.94 53.05 -11.14
N VAL A 182 3.06 52.33 -11.02
CA VAL A 182 3.76 52.19 -9.73
C VAL A 182 4.27 53.55 -9.24
N ALA A 183 4.77 54.39 -10.15
CA ALA A 183 5.24 55.73 -9.82
C ALA A 183 4.09 56.72 -9.56
N ASP A 184 2.97 56.59 -10.27
CA ASP A 184 1.78 57.41 -10.13
C ASP A 184 0.49 56.56 -10.22
N PRO A 185 -0.08 56.16 -9.07
CA PRO A 185 -1.27 55.31 -9.01
C PRO A 185 -2.54 55.94 -9.60
N THR A 186 -2.52 57.22 -9.98
CA THR A 186 -3.68 57.89 -10.62
C THR A 186 -3.76 57.61 -12.12
N LYS A 187 -2.70 57.06 -12.72
CA LYS A 187 -2.68 56.67 -14.13
C LYS A 187 -3.34 55.32 -14.33
N THR A 188 -4.06 55.17 -15.44
CA THR A 188 -4.59 53.88 -15.88
C THR A 188 -3.60 53.25 -16.84
N GLU A 189 -3.18 52.03 -16.54
CA GLU A 189 -2.26 51.24 -17.37
C GLU A 189 -2.83 51.05 -18.78
N SER A 190 -1.97 51.19 -19.80
CA SER A 190 -2.35 50.81 -21.16
C SER A 190 -2.46 49.29 -21.29
N SER A 191 -3.22 48.80 -22.27
CA SER A 191 -3.30 47.35 -22.48
C SER A 191 -1.90 46.75 -22.70
N PRO A 192 -1.63 45.51 -22.26
CA PRO A 192 -0.32 44.89 -22.42
C PRO A 192 0.15 44.84 -23.88
N MET A 193 -0.78 44.68 -24.82
CA MET A 193 -0.49 44.77 -26.26
C MET A 193 0.04 46.15 -26.66
N LEU A 194 -0.59 47.23 -26.16
CA LEU A 194 -0.16 48.59 -26.47
C LEU A 194 1.19 48.92 -25.82
N GLN A 195 1.45 48.41 -24.62
CA GLN A 195 2.77 48.52 -23.97
C GLN A 195 3.84 47.78 -24.77
N LYS A 196 3.55 46.57 -25.23
CA LYS A 196 4.49 45.79 -26.04
C LYS A 196 4.78 46.49 -27.36
N LEU A 197 3.75 46.89 -28.11
CA LEU A 197 3.90 47.65 -29.37
C LEU A 197 4.62 48.98 -29.17
N GLY A 198 4.41 49.64 -28.02
CA GLY A 198 5.08 50.89 -27.66
C GLY A 198 6.61 50.81 -27.72
N GLN A 199 7.19 49.62 -27.51
CA GLN A 199 8.64 49.40 -27.48
C GLN A 199 9.26 49.12 -28.86
N TYR A 200 8.46 49.01 -29.92
CA TYR A 200 8.93 48.70 -31.27
C TYR A 200 8.90 49.95 -32.17
N PRO A 201 9.88 50.09 -33.07
CA PRO A 201 9.84 51.06 -34.16
C PRO A 201 8.60 50.92 -35.03
N LEU A 202 8.05 52.03 -35.53
CA LEU A 202 6.87 52.01 -36.42
C LEU A 202 7.07 51.09 -37.63
N GLN A 203 8.26 51.11 -38.24
CA GLN A 203 8.60 50.26 -39.38
C GLN A 203 8.55 48.76 -39.04
N GLU A 204 8.94 48.38 -37.81
CA GLU A 204 8.95 46.98 -37.37
C GLU A 204 7.56 46.49 -37.05
N ILE A 205 6.71 47.34 -36.46
CA ILE A 205 5.31 46.99 -36.17
C ILE A 205 4.57 46.61 -37.46
N SER A 206 4.77 47.36 -38.55
CA SER A 206 4.10 47.06 -39.82
C SER A 206 4.56 45.74 -40.45
N ASN A 207 5.81 45.35 -40.23
CA ASN A 207 6.41 44.20 -40.88
C ASN A 207 6.32 42.92 -40.04
N ASP A 208 6.37 43.05 -38.71
CA ASP A 208 6.48 41.96 -37.75
C ASP A 208 5.34 41.92 -36.74
N PHE A 209 4.19 42.56 -37.02
CA PHE A 209 3.02 42.53 -36.13
C PHE A 209 2.64 41.11 -35.68
N ASP A 210 2.63 40.16 -36.62
CA ASP A 210 2.31 38.75 -36.32
C ASP A 210 3.34 38.13 -35.37
N SER A 211 4.63 38.43 -35.55
CA SER A 211 5.69 37.96 -34.66
C SER A 211 5.54 38.55 -33.25
N ILE A 212 5.24 39.85 -33.17
CA ILE A 212 5.00 40.55 -31.90
C ILE A 212 3.79 39.94 -31.18
N LEU A 213 2.66 39.79 -31.87
CA LEU A 213 1.44 39.17 -31.32
C LEU A 213 1.69 37.72 -30.89
N ASN A 214 2.37 36.94 -31.71
CA ASN A 214 2.67 35.54 -31.43
C ASN A 214 3.63 35.35 -30.24
N SER A 215 4.43 36.38 -29.89
CA SER A 215 5.31 36.36 -28.72
C SER A 215 4.60 36.66 -27.39
N MET A 216 3.38 37.20 -27.44
CA MET A 216 2.61 37.54 -26.24
C MET A 216 1.99 36.31 -25.61
N LYS A 217 1.95 36.27 -24.29
CA LYS A 217 1.25 35.22 -23.55
C LYS A 217 -0.25 35.48 -23.47
N LEU A 218 -1.04 34.41 -23.39
CA LEU A 218 -2.48 34.52 -23.23
C LEU A 218 -2.86 35.25 -21.93
N GLU A 219 -2.12 35.01 -20.84
CA GLU A 219 -2.32 35.69 -19.54
C GLU A 219 -2.17 37.21 -19.60
N GLU A 220 -1.45 37.72 -20.61
CA GLU A 220 -1.27 39.16 -20.83
C GLU A 220 -2.43 39.78 -21.62
N LEU A 221 -3.21 38.97 -22.35
CA LEU A 221 -4.26 39.45 -23.26
C LEU A 221 -5.66 39.28 -22.70
N ILE A 222 -5.85 38.36 -21.76
CA ILE A 222 -7.15 38.11 -21.15
C ILE A 222 -7.26 38.81 -19.80
N ALA A 223 -8.49 39.19 -19.43
CA ALA A 223 -8.75 39.73 -18.10
C ALA A 223 -8.40 38.67 -17.04
N LYS A 224 -7.73 39.11 -15.95
CA LYS A 224 -7.48 38.24 -14.79
C LYS A 224 -8.81 37.67 -14.30
N GLN A 225 -8.95 36.36 -14.40
CA GLN A 225 -10.06 35.62 -13.82
C GLN A 225 -9.65 35.21 -12.40
N ASP A 226 -10.51 35.43 -11.41
CA ASP A 226 -10.18 35.14 -10.00
C ASP A 226 -9.99 33.64 -9.73
N ASP A 227 -10.65 32.79 -10.52
CA ASP A 227 -10.56 31.33 -10.45
C ASP A 227 -10.67 30.72 -11.86
N PRO A 228 -9.58 30.71 -12.64
CA PRO A 228 -9.57 30.11 -13.97
C PRO A 228 -9.72 28.60 -13.87
N SER A 229 -10.46 28.00 -14.82
CA SER A 229 -10.59 26.54 -14.89
C SER A 229 -9.21 25.86 -14.97
N PRO A 230 -9.08 24.60 -14.50
CA PRO A 230 -7.81 23.87 -14.54
C PRO A 230 -7.13 23.88 -15.91
N VAL A 231 -7.90 23.74 -17.00
CA VAL A 231 -7.40 23.87 -18.37
C VAL A 231 -6.86 25.28 -18.64
N MET A 232 -7.61 26.32 -18.26
CA MET A 232 -7.19 27.70 -18.47
C MET A 232 -5.89 28.02 -17.70
N GLN A 233 -5.69 27.46 -16.50
CA GLN A 233 -4.43 27.62 -15.74
C GLN A 233 -3.21 27.12 -16.52
N LYS A 234 -3.36 26.07 -17.33
CA LYS A 234 -2.28 25.53 -18.17
C LYS A 234 -2.09 26.28 -19.48
N LEU A 235 -3.16 26.86 -20.04
CA LEU A 235 -3.11 27.61 -21.30
C LEU A 235 -2.67 29.07 -21.12
N LEU A 236 -2.94 29.69 -19.97
CA LEU A 236 -2.53 31.06 -19.62
C LEU A 236 -1.05 31.40 -19.91
N PRO A 237 -0.06 30.58 -19.52
CA PRO A 237 1.35 30.89 -19.75
C PRO A 237 1.80 30.69 -21.20
N MET A 238 0.99 30.04 -22.06
CA MET A 238 1.32 29.82 -23.46
C MET A 238 1.26 31.12 -24.26
N THR A 239 2.13 31.23 -25.24
CA THR A 239 2.11 32.31 -26.22
C THR A 239 0.99 32.13 -27.23
N ILE A 240 0.52 33.22 -27.84
CA ILE A 240 -0.47 33.16 -28.93
C ILE A 240 0.06 32.33 -30.11
N GLY A 241 1.36 32.41 -30.38
CA GLY A 241 2.03 31.56 -31.37
C GLY A 241 1.87 30.07 -31.05
N GLU A 242 2.19 29.66 -29.83
CA GLU A 242 2.04 28.27 -29.36
C GLU A 242 0.58 27.80 -29.33
N LEU A 243 -0.38 28.68 -29.03
CA LEU A 243 -1.81 28.35 -29.07
C LEU A 243 -2.34 28.20 -30.50
N SER A 244 -1.74 28.92 -31.46
CA SER A 244 -2.06 28.81 -32.89
C SER A 244 -1.38 27.62 -33.56
N ASP A 245 -0.26 27.15 -33.02
CA ASP A 245 0.41 25.93 -33.43
C ASP A 245 -0.32 24.71 -32.85
N GLY A 246 -1.01 23.98 -33.73
CA GLY A 246 -1.72 22.76 -33.34
C GLY A 246 -0.85 21.74 -32.63
N THR A 247 0.47 21.71 -32.92
CA THR A 247 1.40 20.77 -32.26
C THR A 247 1.63 21.14 -30.80
N SER A 248 2.01 22.40 -30.53
CA SER A 248 2.28 22.88 -29.17
C SER A 248 1.02 22.86 -28.29
N LEU A 249 -0.14 23.19 -28.85
CA LEU A 249 -1.42 23.08 -28.17
C LEU A 249 -1.76 21.62 -27.86
N ASP A 250 -1.64 20.73 -28.84
CA ASP A 250 -1.90 19.30 -28.64
C ASP A 250 -0.94 18.71 -27.61
N ASP A 251 0.34 19.05 -27.65
CA ASP A 251 1.35 18.58 -26.68
C ASP A 251 0.98 19.02 -25.27
N THR A 252 0.54 20.27 -25.10
CA THR A 252 0.09 20.79 -23.80
C THR A 252 -1.16 20.05 -23.31
N ILE A 253 -2.17 19.88 -24.16
CA ILE A 253 -3.41 19.15 -23.81
C ILE A 253 -3.12 17.68 -23.51
N ASN A 254 -2.27 17.02 -24.31
CA ASN A 254 -1.90 15.62 -24.14
C ASN A 254 -1.07 15.37 -22.86
N ALA A 255 -0.32 16.38 -22.41
CA ALA A 255 0.43 16.32 -21.16
C ALA A 255 -0.46 16.47 -19.91
N MET A 256 -1.66 17.02 -20.04
CA MET A 256 -2.58 17.18 -18.91
C MET A 256 -3.11 15.83 -18.41
N THR A 257 -3.33 15.76 -17.10
CA THR A 257 -4.10 14.66 -16.49
C THR A 257 -5.60 14.98 -16.45
N LEU A 258 -6.44 13.98 -16.22
CA LEU A 258 -7.88 14.17 -16.11
C LEU A 258 -8.25 15.15 -14.98
N GLY A 259 -7.55 15.10 -13.84
CA GLY A 259 -7.72 16.01 -12.71
C GLY A 259 -7.27 17.45 -13.00
N GLU A 260 -6.44 17.64 -14.01
CA GLU A 260 -6.07 18.95 -14.54
C GLU A 260 -7.02 19.45 -15.64
N MET A 261 -7.93 18.60 -16.14
CA MET A 261 -8.96 19.00 -17.10
C MET A 261 -10.31 19.32 -16.45
N MET A 262 -10.62 18.65 -15.35
CA MET A 262 -11.87 18.84 -14.61
C MET A 262 -11.67 18.70 -13.12
N THR A 263 -12.54 19.33 -12.34
CA THR A 263 -12.51 19.23 -10.88
C THR A 263 -12.87 17.81 -10.43
N ILE A 264 -11.91 17.13 -9.80
CA ILE A 264 -12.09 15.84 -9.14
C ILE A 264 -11.66 15.98 -7.68
N ASP A 265 -12.64 15.86 -6.79
CA ASP A 265 -12.53 16.03 -5.35
C ASP A 265 -12.93 14.76 -4.59
N GLU A 266 -12.92 14.83 -3.26
CA GLU A 266 -13.35 13.77 -2.36
C GLU A 266 -14.82 13.36 -2.49
N ASN A 267 -15.67 14.22 -3.07
CA ASN A 267 -17.08 13.95 -3.33
C ASN A 267 -17.31 13.28 -4.70
N SER A 268 -16.30 13.27 -5.57
CA SER A 268 -16.35 12.62 -6.88
C SER A 268 -16.40 11.10 -6.71
N SER A 269 -16.87 10.37 -7.72
CA SER A 269 -16.90 8.90 -7.64
C SER A 269 -15.49 8.35 -7.49
N LYS A 270 -15.34 7.24 -6.75
CA LYS A 270 -14.07 6.53 -6.56
C LYS A 270 -13.35 6.22 -7.88
N ILE A 271 -14.11 5.88 -8.92
CA ILE A 271 -13.58 5.68 -10.29
C ILE A 271 -12.96 6.97 -10.82
N LEU A 272 -13.63 8.12 -10.70
CA LEU A 272 -13.05 9.40 -11.16
C LEU A 272 -11.82 9.78 -10.33
N GLN A 273 -11.84 9.56 -9.02
CA GLN A 273 -10.67 9.77 -8.15
C GLN A 273 -9.50 8.88 -8.58
N ALA A 274 -9.76 7.62 -8.92
CA ALA A 274 -8.76 6.68 -9.42
C ALA A 274 -8.18 7.07 -10.79
N LEU A 275 -8.97 7.77 -11.61
CA LEU A 275 -8.56 8.25 -12.93
C LEU A 275 -7.96 9.66 -12.92
N LYS A 276 -7.89 10.32 -11.76
CA LYS A 276 -7.46 11.72 -11.62
C LYS A 276 -6.10 11.99 -12.26
N ASP A 277 -5.15 11.06 -12.11
CA ASP A 277 -3.78 11.22 -12.61
C ASP A 277 -3.56 10.58 -13.99
N CYS A 278 -4.62 10.09 -14.65
CA CYS A 278 -4.52 9.53 -15.99
C CYS A 278 -4.20 10.62 -17.01
N SER A 279 -3.16 10.39 -17.81
CA SER A 279 -2.83 11.24 -18.96
C SER A 279 -3.93 11.17 -20.01
N MET A 280 -4.20 12.32 -20.61
CA MET A 280 -5.18 12.47 -21.68
C MET A 280 -4.58 12.22 -23.07
N LYS A 281 -3.29 11.86 -23.13
CA LYS A 281 -2.61 11.49 -24.37
C LYS A 281 -3.35 10.34 -25.04
N THR A 282 -3.80 10.59 -26.27
CA THR A 282 -4.31 9.52 -27.14
C THR A 282 -3.14 8.59 -27.45
N GLN A 283 -3.24 7.33 -27.04
CA GLN A 283 -2.32 6.30 -27.49
C GLN A 283 -2.75 5.77 -28.86
N TYR A 284 -1.80 5.26 -29.63
CA TYR A 284 -2.06 4.63 -30.92
C TYR A 284 -1.46 3.23 -30.92
N ASP A 285 -2.15 2.26 -31.51
CA ASP A 285 -1.57 0.93 -31.76
C ASP A 285 -0.56 0.98 -32.92
N GLU A 286 0.11 -0.14 -33.13
CA GLU A 286 1.05 -0.37 -34.25
C GLU A 286 0.42 -0.17 -35.65
N ASN A 287 -0.91 -0.14 -35.75
CA ASN A 287 -1.66 0.06 -36.98
C ASN A 287 -2.19 1.50 -37.13
N GLY A 288 -1.85 2.41 -36.20
CA GLY A 288 -2.31 3.80 -36.21
C GLY A 288 -3.76 3.99 -35.79
N ASN A 289 -4.41 2.96 -35.23
CA ASN A 289 -5.72 3.13 -34.62
C ASN A 289 -5.57 3.78 -33.25
N ARG A 290 -6.49 4.68 -32.91
CA ARG A 290 -6.57 5.26 -31.55
C ARG A 290 -6.82 4.12 -30.57
N THR A 291 -5.85 3.85 -29.69
CA THR A 291 -6.07 3.01 -28.53
C THR A 291 -6.67 3.83 -27.40
N ARG A 292 -7.32 3.14 -26.47
CA ARG A 292 -7.96 3.77 -25.30
C ARG A 292 -6.94 4.62 -24.54
N MET A 293 -7.41 5.69 -23.90
CA MET A 293 -6.64 6.34 -22.85
C MET A 293 -6.14 5.28 -21.85
N SER A 294 -5.03 5.55 -21.17
CA SER A 294 -4.44 4.68 -20.12
C SER A 294 -5.35 4.44 -18.89
N ILE A 295 -6.63 4.80 -19.00
CA ILE A 295 -7.76 4.44 -18.14
C ILE A 295 -7.77 2.93 -17.87
N ASP A 296 -7.61 2.10 -18.91
CA ASP A 296 -7.67 0.65 -18.73
C ASP A 296 -6.53 0.14 -17.82
N ASP A 297 -5.34 0.73 -17.91
CA ASP A 297 -4.20 0.36 -17.07
C ASP A 297 -4.39 0.89 -15.64
N ALA A 298 -4.82 2.15 -15.49
CA ALA A 298 -5.05 2.76 -14.18
C ALA A 298 -6.15 2.05 -13.37
N LEU A 299 -7.20 1.56 -14.02
CA LEU A 299 -8.25 0.80 -13.34
C LEU A 299 -7.83 -0.63 -13.02
N LYS A 300 -6.98 -1.26 -13.85
CA LYS A 300 -6.49 -2.62 -13.58
C LYS A 300 -5.48 -2.65 -12.44
N GLU A 301 -4.68 -1.61 -12.26
CA GLU A 301 -3.65 -1.60 -11.22
C GLU A 301 -4.21 -1.38 -9.81
N LYS A 302 -5.44 -0.87 -9.68
CA LYS A 302 -6.05 -0.51 -8.41
C LYS A 302 -6.88 -1.65 -7.80
N PRO A 303 -6.87 -1.80 -6.46
CA PRO A 303 -7.81 -2.68 -5.77
C PRO A 303 -9.26 -2.25 -6.01
N ILE A 304 -10.17 -3.20 -6.06
CA ILE A 304 -11.61 -2.93 -6.25
C ILE A 304 -12.19 -2.05 -5.13
N SER A 305 -11.69 -2.20 -3.90
CA SER A 305 -12.08 -1.38 -2.76
C SER A 305 -11.77 0.11 -2.94
N GLU A 306 -10.78 0.44 -3.78
CA GLU A 306 -10.47 1.82 -4.18
C GLU A 306 -11.33 2.33 -5.33
N LEU A 307 -11.96 1.44 -6.11
CA LEU A 307 -12.76 1.80 -7.30
C LEU A 307 -14.25 1.90 -7.00
N ILE A 308 -14.76 1.05 -6.10
CA ILE A 308 -16.18 1.00 -5.74
C ILE A 308 -16.35 0.89 -4.23
N GLU A 309 -17.57 1.15 -3.76
CA GLU A 309 -17.95 0.79 -2.40
C GLU A 309 -18.24 -0.71 -2.37
N VAL A 310 -17.36 -1.47 -1.73
CA VAL A 310 -17.54 -2.90 -1.52
C VAL A 310 -18.41 -3.13 -0.27
N GLY A 311 -19.18 -4.21 -0.26
CA GLY A 311 -20.00 -4.56 0.90
C GLY A 311 -19.16 -4.92 2.13
N THR A 312 -19.81 -5.07 3.28
CA THR A 312 -19.15 -5.39 4.57
C THR A 312 -18.95 -6.89 4.81
N SER A 313 -19.23 -7.75 3.83
CA SER A 313 -19.06 -9.19 3.99
C SER A 313 -17.58 -9.59 3.92
N HIS A 314 -17.23 -10.73 4.51
CA HIS A 314 -15.86 -11.25 4.49
C HIS A 314 -15.35 -11.50 3.06
N VAL A 315 -16.22 -12.02 2.18
CA VAL A 315 -15.95 -12.17 0.74
C VAL A 315 -15.58 -10.84 0.09
N TRP A 316 -16.29 -9.75 0.43
CA TRP A 316 -16.00 -8.43 -0.13
C TRP A 316 -14.71 -7.84 0.41
N SER A 317 -14.31 -8.16 1.65
CA SER A 317 -12.97 -7.81 2.14
C SER A 317 -11.89 -8.51 1.32
N TYR A 318 -12.03 -9.81 1.08
CA TYR A 318 -11.06 -10.57 0.28
C TYR A 318 -11.01 -10.10 -1.19
N LEU A 319 -12.17 -9.93 -1.85
CA LEU A 319 -12.24 -9.50 -3.24
C LEU A 319 -11.92 -8.02 -3.41
N GLY A 320 -12.22 -7.18 -2.42
CA GLY A 320 -11.95 -5.75 -2.45
C GLY A 320 -10.46 -5.43 -2.59
N ASP A 321 -9.60 -6.27 -2.01
CA ASP A 321 -8.14 -6.11 -2.09
C ASP A 321 -7.55 -6.61 -3.42
N LYS A 322 -8.36 -7.22 -4.29
CA LYS A 322 -7.91 -7.73 -5.60
C LYS A 322 -8.03 -6.68 -6.69
N LYS A 323 -7.19 -6.83 -7.70
CA LYS A 323 -7.27 -6.08 -8.95
C LYS A 323 -8.38 -6.63 -9.85
N LEU A 324 -8.84 -5.80 -10.79
CA LEU A 324 -9.92 -6.15 -11.72
C LEU A 324 -9.58 -7.37 -12.59
N ASP A 325 -8.34 -7.47 -13.07
CA ASP A 325 -7.85 -8.58 -13.90
C ASP A 325 -7.57 -9.86 -13.11
N GLU A 326 -7.34 -9.73 -11.81
CA GLU A 326 -7.16 -10.84 -10.88
C GLU A 326 -8.47 -11.45 -10.39
N MET A 327 -9.62 -10.77 -10.55
CA MET A 327 -10.91 -11.20 -9.99
C MET A 327 -11.27 -12.64 -10.34
N GLY A 328 -11.18 -13.01 -11.62
CA GLY A 328 -11.55 -14.36 -12.07
C GLY A 328 -10.71 -15.41 -11.36
N LYS A 329 -9.39 -15.21 -11.33
CA LYS A 329 -8.46 -16.09 -10.62
C LYS A 329 -8.71 -16.11 -9.12
N ALA A 330 -8.96 -14.94 -8.51
CA ALA A 330 -9.20 -14.83 -7.07
C ALA A 330 -10.49 -15.55 -6.64
N ILE A 331 -11.52 -15.55 -7.49
CA ILE A 331 -12.76 -16.30 -7.28
C ILE A 331 -12.49 -17.81 -7.43
N ASP A 332 -11.77 -18.22 -8.48
CA ASP A 332 -11.46 -19.63 -8.75
C ASP A 332 -10.51 -20.24 -7.69
N GLU A 333 -9.65 -19.42 -7.08
CA GLU A 333 -8.70 -19.83 -6.04
C GLU A 333 -9.21 -19.56 -4.62
N MET A 334 -10.42 -18.99 -4.47
CA MET A 334 -10.98 -18.64 -3.17
C MET A 334 -11.06 -19.87 -2.26
N THR A 335 -10.50 -19.73 -1.06
CA THR A 335 -10.57 -20.76 -0.02
C THR A 335 -11.75 -20.53 0.91
N MET A 336 -12.11 -21.52 1.71
CA MET A 336 -13.18 -21.38 2.71
C MET A 336 -12.86 -20.27 3.73
N GLY A 337 -11.58 -20.10 4.10
CA GLY A 337 -11.14 -19.03 5.00
C GLY A 337 -11.25 -17.62 4.40
N ASP A 338 -11.20 -17.51 3.07
CA ASP A 338 -11.45 -16.24 2.36
C ASP A 338 -12.95 -15.95 2.24
N ALA A 339 -13.79 -16.99 2.18
CA ALA A 339 -15.23 -16.85 2.01
C ALA A 339 -15.97 -16.59 3.32
N VAL A 340 -15.51 -17.19 4.43
CA VAL A 340 -16.16 -17.12 5.74
C VAL A 340 -15.12 -16.88 6.83
N LYS A 341 -15.45 -16.03 7.80
CA LYS A 341 -14.60 -15.81 8.96
C LYS A 341 -14.53 -17.10 9.80
N ILE A 342 -13.34 -17.68 9.89
CA ILE A 342 -13.07 -18.89 10.69
C ILE A 342 -12.14 -18.51 11.84
N ASN A 343 -12.65 -18.59 13.06
CA ASN A 343 -11.89 -18.30 14.29
C ASN A 343 -11.13 -19.55 14.74
N ASP A 344 -9.87 -19.63 14.34
CA ASP A 344 -8.97 -20.75 14.60
C ASP A 344 -7.82 -20.29 15.54
N PRO A 345 -7.64 -20.89 16.73
CA PRO A 345 -6.57 -20.57 17.67
C PRO A 345 -5.14 -20.70 17.11
N ALA A 346 -4.95 -21.47 16.03
CA ALA A 346 -3.66 -21.59 15.36
C ALA A 346 -3.40 -20.46 14.33
N SER A 347 -4.39 -19.60 14.06
CA SER A 347 -4.33 -18.52 13.08
C SER A 347 -3.74 -17.23 13.69
N PRO A 348 -2.96 -16.44 12.93
CA PRO A 348 -2.55 -15.11 13.36
C PRO A 348 -3.74 -14.17 13.60
N ASP A 349 -4.86 -14.37 12.88
CA ASP A 349 -6.09 -13.60 13.01
C ASP A 349 -7.05 -14.14 14.09
N TYR A 350 -6.54 -14.95 15.04
CA TYR A 350 -7.35 -15.49 16.13
C TYR A 350 -7.88 -14.39 17.04
N ASP A 351 -9.19 -14.41 17.28
CA ASP A 351 -9.87 -13.51 18.20
C ASP A 351 -10.32 -14.30 19.43
N PRO A 352 -9.64 -14.13 20.60
CA PRO A 352 -9.99 -14.86 21.82
C PRO A 352 -11.36 -14.46 22.39
N ASP A 353 -11.90 -13.31 21.99
CA ASP A 353 -13.20 -12.82 22.44
C ASP A 353 -14.37 -13.41 21.62
N GLN A 354 -14.07 -14.16 20.53
CA GLN A 354 -15.07 -14.83 19.70
C GLN A 354 -15.10 -16.35 19.94
N PRO A 355 -16.27 -16.99 19.79
CA PRO A 355 -16.35 -18.45 19.85
C PRO A 355 -15.41 -19.10 18.82
N LYS A 356 -14.72 -20.17 19.25
CA LYS A 356 -13.91 -20.98 18.33
C LYS A 356 -14.81 -21.58 17.24
N SER A 357 -14.35 -21.55 15.99
CA SER A 357 -15.06 -22.21 14.90
C SER A 357 -15.03 -23.73 15.04
N HIS A 358 -16.06 -24.39 14.51
CA HIS A 358 -16.16 -25.85 14.54
C HIS A 358 -14.95 -26.51 13.85
N ALA A 359 -14.48 -27.66 14.37
CA ALA A 359 -13.25 -28.30 13.91
C ALA A 359 -13.25 -28.61 12.40
N VAL A 360 -14.37 -29.09 11.86
CA VAL A 360 -14.54 -29.32 10.41
C VAL A 360 -14.30 -28.04 9.60
N LEU A 361 -14.80 -26.89 10.04
CA LEU A 361 -14.58 -25.61 9.36
C LEU A 361 -13.10 -25.20 9.42
N ILE A 362 -12.44 -25.41 10.56
CA ILE A 362 -11.00 -25.16 10.71
C ILE A 362 -10.19 -26.02 9.72
N LYS A 363 -10.51 -27.32 9.59
CA LYS A 363 -9.83 -28.21 8.63
C LYS A 363 -10.11 -27.83 7.17
N LEU A 364 -11.29 -27.27 6.89
CA LEU A 364 -11.66 -26.77 5.56
C LEU A 364 -11.10 -25.38 5.23
N LYS A 365 -10.47 -24.68 6.20
CA LYS A 365 -10.02 -23.30 6.02
C LYS A 365 -9.21 -23.07 4.74
N GLY A 366 -8.30 -23.99 4.42
CA GLY A 366 -7.45 -23.93 3.21
C GLY A 366 -8.04 -24.61 1.97
N ALA A 367 -9.23 -25.23 2.07
CA ALA A 367 -9.88 -25.89 0.94
C ALA A 367 -10.46 -24.85 -0.02
N LYS A 368 -10.28 -25.05 -1.32
CA LYS A 368 -10.95 -24.24 -2.34
C LYS A 368 -12.45 -24.42 -2.29
N VAL A 369 -13.19 -23.33 -2.49
CA VAL A 369 -14.67 -23.35 -2.50
C VAL A 369 -15.21 -24.33 -3.57
N THR A 370 -14.54 -24.41 -4.73
CA THR A 370 -14.90 -25.34 -5.81
C THR A 370 -14.74 -26.82 -5.45
N ASP A 371 -13.81 -27.12 -4.53
CA ASP A 371 -13.43 -28.49 -4.16
C ASP A 371 -14.10 -28.95 -2.85
N LEU A 372 -14.95 -28.10 -2.25
CA LEU A 372 -15.59 -28.35 -0.96
C LEU A 372 -16.34 -29.69 -0.91
N GLY A 373 -16.93 -30.15 -2.01
CA GLY A 373 -17.62 -31.45 -2.03
C GLY A 373 -16.71 -32.61 -1.64
N ALA A 374 -15.48 -32.64 -2.17
CA ALA A 374 -14.51 -33.69 -1.85
C ALA A 374 -13.80 -33.42 -0.52
N GLU A 375 -13.43 -32.16 -0.26
CA GLU A 375 -12.72 -31.78 0.96
C GLU A 375 -13.58 -31.90 2.22
N LEU A 376 -14.90 -31.68 2.14
CA LEU A 376 -15.80 -31.84 3.27
C LEU A 376 -15.80 -33.27 3.82
N THR A 377 -15.83 -34.25 2.92
CA THR A 377 -15.78 -35.67 3.32
C THR A 377 -14.48 -35.97 4.05
N ARG A 378 -13.34 -35.54 3.49
CA ARG A 378 -12.02 -35.74 4.12
C ARG A 378 -11.91 -35.01 5.46
N ALA A 379 -12.38 -33.76 5.53
CA ALA A 379 -12.36 -32.98 6.75
C ALA A 379 -13.19 -33.63 7.86
N ILE A 380 -14.35 -34.20 7.53
CA ILE A 380 -15.16 -34.99 8.48
C ILE A 380 -14.41 -36.25 8.91
N GLU A 381 -13.91 -37.04 7.95
CA GLU A 381 -13.16 -38.28 8.21
C GLU A 381 -11.90 -38.08 9.07
N ASP A 382 -11.23 -36.94 8.91
CA ASP A 382 -10.05 -36.57 9.69
C ASP A 382 -10.38 -35.90 11.04
N THR A 383 -11.63 -35.52 11.28
CA THR A 383 -12.07 -34.96 12.56
C THR A 383 -12.26 -36.08 13.58
N THR A 384 -11.77 -35.86 14.80
CA THR A 384 -11.98 -36.80 15.92
C THR A 384 -13.35 -36.58 16.57
N ILE A 385 -13.89 -37.60 17.26
CA ILE A 385 -15.18 -37.47 17.95
C ILE A 385 -15.17 -36.31 18.96
N GLY A 386 -14.10 -36.14 19.73
CA GLY A 386 -13.94 -35.05 20.70
C GLY A 386 -13.74 -33.66 20.08
N GLU A 387 -13.32 -33.59 18.81
CA GLU A 387 -13.31 -32.35 18.02
C GLU A 387 -14.69 -32.03 17.43
N MET A 388 -15.52 -33.06 17.17
CA MET A 388 -16.87 -32.94 16.60
C MET A 388 -17.92 -32.56 17.66
N ILE A 389 -17.79 -33.12 18.87
CA ILE A 389 -18.69 -32.87 19.99
C ILE A 389 -17.88 -32.62 21.27
N GLU A 390 -18.30 -31.66 22.07
CA GLU A 390 -17.68 -31.38 23.37
C GLU A 390 -18.00 -32.52 24.35
N LEU A 391 -16.96 -33.21 24.83
CA LEU A 391 -17.08 -34.31 25.79
C LEU A 391 -16.40 -33.92 27.11
N LYS A 392 -17.12 -34.05 28.22
CA LYS A 392 -16.60 -33.78 29.57
C LYS A 392 -16.28 -35.08 30.30
N GLU A 393 -15.08 -35.13 30.87
CA GLU A 393 -14.61 -36.27 31.63
C GLU A 393 -15.56 -36.58 32.80
N GLY A 394 -15.98 -37.84 32.93
CA GLY A 394 -16.90 -38.29 34.00
C GLY A 394 -18.39 -38.02 33.74
N GLU A 395 -18.76 -37.13 32.82
CA GLU A 395 -20.18 -36.86 32.47
C GLU A 395 -20.69 -37.76 31.34
N VAL A 396 -19.80 -38.34 30.53
CA VAL A 396 -20.15 -39.17 29.37
C VAL A 396 -19.96 -40.66 29.64
N GLU A 397 -20.57 -41.49 28.80
CA GLU A 397 -20.39 -42.94 28.84
C GLU A 397 -18.93 -43.32 28.54
N PRO A 398 -18.34 -44.32 29.23
CA PRO A 398 -16.94 -44.73 29.04
C PRO A 398 -16.61 -45.00 27.57
N LEU A 399 -17.51 -45.65 26.83
CA LEU A 399 -17.35 -45.91 25.40
C LEU A 399 -17.08 -44.63 24.59
N LEU A 400 -17.90 -43.58 24.78
CA LEU A 400 -17.74 -42.31 24.07
C LEU A 400 -16.46 -41.59 24.49
N TRP A 401 -16.09 -41.68 25.77
CA TRP A 401 -14.83 -41.11 26.27
C TRP A 401 -13.60 -41.80 25.66
N SER A 402 -13.63 -43.12 25.54
CA SER A 402 -12.54 -43.93 24.97
C SER A 402 -12.35 -43.68 23.48
N LEU A 403 -13.43 -43.39 22.76
CA LEU A 403 -13.41 -43.04 21.33
C LEU A 403 -13.13 -41.56 21.05
N ARG A 404 -12.95 -40.70 22.06
CA ARG A 404 -12.86 -39.23 21.87
C ARG A 404 -11.76 -38.79 20.91
N ASN A 405 -10.63 -39.51 20.89
CA ASN A 405 -9.48 -39.18 20.04
C ASN A 405 -9.46 -39.97 18.73
N THR A 406 -10.53 -40.73 18.45
CA THR A 406 -10.65 -41.53 17.24
C THR A 406 -11.22 -40.67 16.11
N LYS A 407 -10.55 -40.71 14.97
CA LYS A 407 -11.01 -40.09 13.73
C LYS A 407 -12.29 -40.75 13.21
N LEU A 408 -13.15 -39.99 12.55
CA LEU A 408 -14.45 -40.46 12.04
C LEU A 408 -14.38 -41.27 10.74
N ASN A 409 -13.19 -41.75 10.34
CA ASN A 409 -13.07 -42.67 9.22
C ASN A 409 -13.27 -44.13 9.66
N ALA A 410 -13.74 -44.97 8.74
CA ALA A 410 -14.09 -46.36 9.04
C ALA A 410 -12.90 -47.18 9.56
N THR A 411 -11.69 -46.92 9.07
CA THR A 411 -10.48 -47.66 9.47
C THR A 411 -10.12 -47.40 10.92
N ASP A 412 -10.03 -46.13 11.32
CA ASP A 412 -9.66 -45.74 12.68
C ASP A 412 -10.75 -46.10 13.69
N LEU A 413 -12.03 -45.95 13.31
CA LEU A 413 -13.15 -46.41 14.13
C LEU A 413 -13.10 -47.92 14.34
N ASN A 414 -12.98 -48.72 13.28
CA ASN A 414 -12.95 -50.18 13.39
C ASN A 414 -11.74 -50.65 14.19
N ASN A 415 -10.56 -50.07 13.96
CA ASN A 415 -9.34 -50.42 14.70
C ASN A 415 -9.46 -50.05 16.18
N THR A 416 -9.98 -48.86 16.49
CA THR A 416 -10.15 -48.45 17.90
C THR A 416 -11.18 -49.34 18.59
N ILE A 417 -12.36 -49.55 17.97
CA ILE A 417 -13.42 -50.40 18.50
C ILE A 417 -12.92 -51.83 18.75
N ALA A 418 -12.15 -52.40 17.83
CA ALA A 418 -11.56 -53.73 18.00
C ALA A 418 -10.56 -53.80 19.16
N SER A 419 -9.86 -52.70 19.48
CA SER A 419 -8.90 -52.63 20.58
C SER A 419 -9.51 -52.30 21.95
N LEU A 420 -10.81 -51.96 22.01
CA LEU A 420 -11.45 -51.58 23.27
C LEU A 420 -11.51 -52.75 24.25
N THR A 421 -11.22 -52.45 25.51
CA THR A 421 -11.29 -53.39 26.62
C THR A 421 -12.60 -53.23 27.41
N ILE A 422 -12.89 -54.17 28.31
CA ILE A 422 -14.10 -54.12 29.15
C ILE A 422 -14.16 -52.82 29.97
N LYS A 423 -13.04 -52.38 30.56
CA LYS A 423 -13.01 -51.13 31.34
C LYS A 423 -13.25 -49.88 30.49
N ASP A 424 -12.94 -49.93 29.20
CA ASP A 424 -13.11 -48.81 28.28
C ASP A 424 -14.58 -48.65 27.84
N ILE A 425 -15.38 -49.72 27.95
CA ILE A 425 -16.77 -49.78 27.48
C ILE A 425 -17.75 -49.66 28.65
N PHE A 426 -17.49 -50.35 29.77
CA PHE A 426 -18.45 -50.51 30.86
C PHE A 426 -18.03 -49.73 32.12
N ARG A 427 -18.95 -48.95 32.70
CA ARG A 427 -18.68 -48.15 33.91
C ARG A 427 -18.52 -48.99 35.18
N ASP A 428 -19.32 -50.06 35.30
CA ASP A 428 -19.33 -50.98 36.45
C ASP A 428 -18.71 -52.36 36.09
N TYR A 429 -17.55 -52.36 35.42
CA TYR A 429 -16.89 -53.60 34.99
C TYR A 429 -16.43 -54.48 36.16
N ASP A 430 -16.30 -53.92 37.35
CA ASP A 430 -15.87 -54.57 38.59
C ASP A 430 -17.01 -55.32 39.31
N LYS A 431 -18.22 -55.33 38.75
CA LYS A 431 -19.42 -55.96 39.32
C LYS A 431 -20.06 -56.99 38.39
N GLY A 432 -20.84 -57.89 38.98
CA GLY A 432 -21.63 -58.88 38.24
C GLY A 432 -20.77 -59.84 37.42
N ILE A 433 -21.28 -60.21 36.23
CA ILE A 433 -20.65 -61.21 35.36
C ILE A 433 -19.32 -60.74 34.76
N LEU A 434 -19.16 -59.43 34.53
CA LEU A 434 -17.94 -58.85 33.95
C LEU A 434 -16.76 -58.85 34.94
N ALA A 435 -17.04 -58.84 36.24
CA ALA A 435 -16.02 -58.96 37.29
C ALA A 435 -15.30 -60.32 37.31
N LEU A 436 -15.78 -61.31 36.55
CA LEU A 436 -15.15 -62.62 36.42
C LEU A 436 -13.94 -62.63 35.47
N VAL A 437 -13.83 -61.63 34.60
CA VAL A 437 -12.78 -61.50 33.59
C VAL A 437 -11.91 -60.28 33.89
N ALA A 438 -10.70 -60.25 33.33
CA ALA A 438 -9.78 -59.14 33.58
C ALA A 438 -10.31 -57.84 32.94
N PRO A 439 -10.13 -56.67 33.58
CA PRO A 439 -10.58 -55.39 33.00
C PRO A 439 -10.01 -55.10 31.62
N GLU A 440 -8.81 -55.63 31.34
CA GLU A 440 -8.05 -55.46 30.11
C GLU A 440 -8.38 -56.47 29.01
N THR A 441 -9.34 -57.37 29.26
CA THR A 441 -9.82 -58.31 28.25
C THR A 441 -10.47 -57.54 27.09
N GLN A 442 -10.10 -57.87 25.86
CA GLN A 442 -10.70 -57.28 24.66
C GLN A 442 -12.12 -57.82 24.43
N LEU A 443 -12.95 -57.04 23.73
CA LEU A 443 -14.36 -57.39 23.54
C LEU A 443 -14.56 -58.70 22.75
N ASP A 444 -13.68 -59.02 21.81
CA ASP A 444 -13.70 -60.25 21.01
C ASP A 444 -13.26 -61.49 21.79
N GLU A 445 -12.38 -61.30 22.78
CA GLU A 445 -11.96 -62.33 23.74
C GLU A 445 -12.99 -62.59 24.84
N LEU A 446 -13.98 -61.70 25.01
CA LEU A 446 -14.95 -61.78 26.09
C LEU A 446 -15.70 -63.14 26.16
N PRO A 447 -16.19 -63.74 25.05
CA PRO A 447 -16.88 -65.02 25.12
C PRO A 447 -16.01 -66.18 25.62
N SER A 448 -14.75 -66.25 25.17
CA SER A 448 -13.81 -67.30 25.59
C SER A 448 -13.34 -67.06 27.03
N ALA A 449 -13.02 -65.82 27.39
CA ALA A 449 -12.62 -65.43 28.74
C ALA A 449 -13.74 -65.71 29.76
N LEU A 450 -15.00 -65.39 29.44
CA LEU A 450 -16.14 -65.73 30.28
C LEU A 450 -16.34 -67.25 30.38
N SER A 451 -16.27 -67.98 29.27
CA SER A 451 -16.40 -69.44 29.27
C SER A 451 -15.35 -70.11 30.16
N GLN A 452 -14.09 -69.67 30.06
CA GLN A 452 -13.00 -70.16 30.91
C GLN A 452 -13.25 -69.78 32.38
N ALA A 453 -13.61 -68.53 32.65
CA ALA A 453 -13.87 -68.07 34.01
C ALA A 453 -15.02 -68.86 34.66
N PHE A 454 -16.10 -69.15 33.94
CA PHE A 454 -17.22 -69.96 34.45
C PHE A 454 -16.92 -71.46 34.56
N GLY A 455 -16.12 -72.01 33.64
CA GLY A 455 -15.83 -73.45 33.61
C GLY A 455 -14.80 -73.88 34.66
N GLN A 456 -13.72 -73.11 34.80
CA GLN A 456 -12.52 -73.57 35.51
C GLN A 456 -12.17 -72.73 36.74
N ASP A 457 -12.50 -71.44 36.77
CA ASP A 457 -11.96 -70.51 37.78
C ASP A 457 -13.00 -69.98 38.79
N ALA A 458 -14.29 -69.99 38.44
CA ALA A 458 -15.35 -69.45 39.29
C ALA A 458 -16.04 -70.55 40.11
N SER A 459 -15.72 -70.60 41.40
CA SER A 459 -16.49 -71.41 42.35
C SER A 459 -17.90 -70.85 42.56
N VAL A 460 -18.84 -71.69 43.00
CA VAL A 460 -20.20 -71.24 43.39
C VAL A 460 -20.15 -70.12 44.42
N TYR A 461 -19.17 -70.13 45.32
CA TYR A 461 -18.95 -69.05 46.29
C TYR A 461 -18.55 -67.72 45.63
N LYS A 462 -17.62 -67.74 44.66
CA LYS A 462 -17.21 -66.54 43.91
C LYS A 462 -18.39 -65.95 43.12
N LEU A 463 -19.18 -66.82 42.47
CA LEU A 463 -20.38 -66.42 41.74
C LEU A 463 -21.47 -65.83 42.65
N LYS A 464 -21.56 -66.29 43.90
CA LYS A 464 -22.46 -65.71 44.91
C LYS A 464 -21.98 -64.34 45.41
N LEU A 465 -20.68 -64.18 45.69
CA LEU A 465 -20.12 -62.89 46.11
C LEU A 465 -20.29 -61.80 45.06
N LEU A 466 -20.16 -62.16 43.78
CA LEU A 466 -20.38 -61.23 42.66
C LEU A 466 -21.86 -61.00 42.32
N GLY A 467 -22.79 -61.60 43.09
CA GLY A 467 -24.23 -61.43 42.90
C GLY A 467 -24.82 -62.13 41.66
N ILE A 468 -24.05 -63.01 41.01
CA ILE A 468 -24.46 -63.74 39.79
C ILE A 468 -25.37 -64.91 40.14
N LEU A 469 -25.04 -65.63 41.22
CA LEU A 469 -25.81 -66.78 41.70
C LEU A 469 -26.36 -66.55 43.11
N ASN A 470 -27.66 -66.76 43.28
CA ASN A 470 -28.28 -66.76 44.60
C ASN A 470 -28.57 -68.19 45.06
N VAL A 471 -27.54 -68.90 45.53
CA VAL A 471 -27.68 -70.28 46.03
C VAL A 471 -27.83 -70.27 47.56
N THR A 472 -28.97 -70.80 48.01
CA THR A 472 -29.27 -71.10 49.42
C THR A 472 -29.31 -72.61 49.60
N ILE A 473 -28.35 -73.18 50.33
CA ILE A 473 -28.29 -74.62 50.59
C ILE A 473 -28.91 -74.89 51.97
N ALA A 474 -30.18 -75.29 51.98
CA ALA A 474 -30.92 -75.67 53.19
C ALA A 474 -30.54 -77.09 53.67
N ASP A 475 -30.44 -77.29 54.99
CA ASP A 475 -30.42 -78.59 55.69
C ASP A 475 -29.62 -79.75 55.06
N SER A 476 -28.44 -79.47 54.51
CA SER A 476 -27.48 -80.50 54.08
C SER A 476 -26.33 -80.65 55.09
N ALA A 477 -25.80 -81.87 55.24
CA ALA A 477 -24.59 -82.14 56.03
C ALA A 477 -23.44 -81.21 55.61
N TYR A 478 -22.63 -80.76 56.57
CA TYR A 478 -21.63 -79.70 56.36
C TYR A 478 -20.60 -80.02 55.25
N LEU A 479 -20.26 -81.30 55.09
CA LEU A 479 -19.42 -81.82 54.01
C LEU A 479 -19.98 -81.56 52.60
N VAL A 480 -21.30 -81.55 52.47
CA VAL A 480 -21.99 -81.29 51.21
C VAL A 480 -21.96 -79.78 50.89
N LYS A 481 -22.09 -78.92 51.90
CA LYS A 481 -22.04 -77.45 51.70
C LYS A 481 -20.65 -76.97 51.26
N SER A 482 -19.59 -77.44 51.90
CA SER A 482 -18.22 -77.04 51.54
C SER A 482 -17.84 -77.53 50.14
N ARG A 483 -18.26 -78.75 49.76
CA ARG A 483 -18.06 -79.29 48.43
C ARG A 483 -18.79 -78.46 47.37
N ILE A 484 -20.05 -78.10 47.59
CA ILE A 484 -20.83 -77.28 46.65
C ILE A 484 -20.24 -75.87 46.50
N TYR A 485 -19.84 -75.21 47.59
CA TYR A 485 -19.31 -73.84 47.51
C TYR A 485 -17.94 -73.75 46.83
N ASN A 486 -17.11 -74.80 46.96
CA ASN A 486 -15.78 -74.87 46.36
C ASN A 486 -15.78 -75.51 44.96
N ALA A 487 -16.87 -76.15 44.56
CA ALA A 487 -17.03 -76.70 43.23
C ALA A 487 -17.14 -75.57 42.19
N THR A 488 -16.53 -75.78 41.03
CA THR A 488 -16.91 -75.05 39.81
C THR A 488 -18.23 -75.62 39.28
N PRO A 489 -19.03 -74.83 38.52
CA PRO A 489 -20.22 -75.33 37.85
C PRO A 489 -19.98 -76.62 37.06
N GLN A 490 -18.84 -76.73 36.39
CA GLN A 490 -18.46 -77.94 35.66
C GLN A 490 -18.26 -79.13 36.61
N SER A 491 -17.49 -78.96 37.69
CA SER A 491 -17.28 -80.03 38.68
C SER A 491 -18.56 -80.44 39.40
N MET A 492 -19.53 -79.54 39.58
CA MET A 492 -20.85 -79.90 40.12
C MET A 492 -21.64 -80.77 39.15
N VAL A 493 -21.61 -80.46 37.85
CA VAL A 493 -22.26 -81.29 36.83
C VAL A 493 -21.58 -82.64 36.73
N GLU A 494 -20.25 -82.69 36.76
CA GLU A 494 -19.48 -83.94 36.78
C GLU A 494 -19.74 -84.76 38.04
N ASP A 495 -19.75 -84.15 39.23
CA ASP A 495 -20.09 -84.81 40.49
C ASP A 495 -21.56 -85.27 40.51
N TYR A 496 -22.49 -84.51 39.93
CA TYR A 496 -23.90 -84.88 39.79
C TYR A 496 -24.09 -86.05 38.81
N ILE A 497 -23.39 -86.04 37.66
CA ILE A 497 -23.36 -87.16 36.71
C ILE A 497 -22.74 -88.40 37.37
N ALA A 498 -21.68 -88.25 38.16
CA ALA A 498 -21.06 -89.35 38.91
C ALA A 498 -22.01 -89.94 39.97
N LEU A 499 -22.77 -89.09 40.68
CA LEU A 499 -23.80 -89.50 41.64
C LEU A 499 -25.00 -90.19 40.98
N LEU A 500 -25.45 -89.69 39.82
CA LEU A 500 -26.52 -90.34 39.03
C LEU A 500 -26.11 -91.71 38.53
N ASN A 501 -24.85 -91.86 38.11
CA ASN A 501 -24.33 -93.12 37.59
C ASN A 501 -23.97 -94.13 38.70
N ASN A 502 -23.79 -93.69 39.95
CA ASN A 502 -23.53 -94.60 41.07
C ASN A 502 -23.96 -94.01 42.44
N PRO A 503 -25.26 -94.13 42.82
CA PRO A 503 -25.80 -93.46 44.01
C PRO A 503 -25.33 -94.02 45.37
N THR A 504 -24.55 -95.11 45.40
CA THR A 504 -24.08 -95.79 46.63
C THR A 504 -22.57 -95.76 46.85
N ALA A 505 -21.82 -94.92 46.13
CA ALA A 505 -20.39 -94.80 46.34
C ALA A 505 -20.06 -94.13 47.69
N VAL A 506 -20.01 -94.91 48.77
CA VAL A 506 -19.36 -94.54 50.03
C VAL A 506 -17.87 -94.32 49.72
N PRO A 507 -17.23 -93.23 50.20
CA PRO A 507 -15.81 -93.01 49.97
C PRO A 507 -15.01 -94.19 50.55
N PRO A 508 -13.93 -94.63 49.88
CA PRO A 508 -13.14 -95.76 50.34
C PRO A 508 -12.56 -95.47 51.73
N GLN A 509 -12.81 -96.39 52.67
CA GLN A 509 -12.21 -96.40 54.01
C GLN A 509 -10.92 -97.22 53.94
N TYR A 510 -9.83 -96.70 54.50
CA TYR A 510 -8.54 -97.38 54.49
C TYR A 510 -8.09 -97.75 55.90
N GLU A 511 -7.77 -99.01 56.12
CA GLU A 511 -7.30 -99.50 57.42
C GLU A 511 -5.78 -99.34 57.55
N LEU A 512 -5.32 -98.73 58.65
CA LEU A 512 -3.90 -98.61 58.95
C LEU A 512 -3.45 -99.80 59.80
N SER A 513 -2.57 -100.64 59.26
CA SER A 513 -1.95 -101.79 59.95
C SER A 513 -0.49 -101.48 60.33
N GLY A 514 -0.32 -100.61 61.33
CA GLY A 514 0.99 -100.19 61.86
C GLY A 514 0.86 -99.06 62.88
N GLY A 515 1.67 -99.07 63.95
CA GLY A 515 1.49 -98.20 65.13
C GLY A 515 1.99 -96.76 64.95
N VAL A 516 2.52 -96.39 63.79
CA VAL A 516 3.03 -95.05 63.49
C VAL A 516 2.63 -94.62 62.08
N LEU A 517 2.03 -93.43 61.95
CA LEU A 517 1.66 -92.78 60.70
C LEU A 517 2.63 -91.61 60.41
N THR A 518 3.53 -91.82 59.45
CA THR A 518 4.45 -90.81 58.89
C THR A 518 4.06 -90.42 57.45
N PRO A 519 4.57 -89.30 56.88
CA PRO A 519 4.34 -88.96 55.47
C PRO A 519 4.71 -90.09 54.50
N GLU A 520 5.74 -90.87 54.81
CA GLU A 520 6.17 -92.01 53.99
C GLU A 520 5.18 -93.17 54.07
N THR A 521 4.65 -93.47 55.27
CA THR A 521 3.60 -94.49 55.41
C THR A 521 2.29 -94.06 54.75
N LEU A 522 1.94 -92.77 54.78
CA LEU A 522 0.78 -92.24 54.09
C LEU A 522 0.97 -92.32 52.57
N ALA A 523 2.15 -91.93 52.07
CA ALA A 523 2.49 -92.06 50.66
C ALA A 523 2.49 -93.52 50.20
N ALA A 524 2.94 -94.46 51.03
CA ALA A 524 2.88 -95.89 50.76
C ALA A 524 1.44 -96.42 50.74
N LEU A 525 0.58 -95.96 51.67
CA LEU A 525 -0.85 -96.28 51.69
C LEU A 525 -1.54 -95.82 50.40
N ILE A 526 -1.16 -94.62 49.94
CA ILE A 526 -1.69 -94.02 48.71
C ILE A 526 -1.21 -94.79 47.48
N ALA A 527 0.08 -95.14 47.45
CA ALA A 527 0.69 -95.89 46.36
C ALA A 527 0.14 -97.32 46.25
N ALA A 528 -0.16 -97.97 47.38
CA ALA A 528 -0.77 -99.31 47.42
C ALA A 528 -2.24 -99.33 46.95
N ASN A 529 -2.89 -98.16 46.86
CA ASN A 529 -4.31 -98.03 46.51
C ASN A 529 -4.52 -96.92 45.45
N PRO A 530 -4.26 -97.18 44.16
CA PRO A 530 -4.37 -96.17 43.11
C PRO A 530 -5.80 -95.62 43.01
N GLY A 531 -6.00 -94.39 43.50
CA GLY A 531 -7.31 -93.72 43.66
C GLY A 531 -7.47 -92.93 44.97
N SER A 532 -6.56 -93.13 45.92
CA SER A 532 -6.62 -92.63 47.31
C SER A 532 -5.93 -91.27 47.58
N GLY A 533 -5.40 -90.60 46.55
CA GLY A 533 -4.63 -89.35 46.69
C GLY A 533 -5.46 -88.05 46.70
N LYS A 534 -6.77 -88.09 46.99
CA LYS A 534 -7.63 -86.89 47.01
C LYS A 534 -7.66 -86.25 48.41
N PRO A 535 -7.68 -84.90 48.52
CA PRO A 535 -7.89 -84.22 49.80
C PRO A 535 -9.15 -84.71 50.52
N GLY A 536 -9.04 -85.10 51.80
CA GLY A 536 -10.17 -85.57 52.61
C GLY A 536 -10.35 -87.10 52.73
N MET A 537 -9.32 -87.89 52.43
CA MET A 537 -9.29 -89.35 52.69
C MET A 537 -9.56 -89.66 54.17
N THR A 538 -10.28 -90.75 54.48
CA THR A 538 -10.48 -91.21 55.87
C THR A 538 -9.67 -92.46 56.19
N ILE A 539 -8.80 -92.37 57.19
CA ILE A 539 -7.96 -93.46 57.70
C ILE A 539 -8.62 -94.05 58.94
N LYS A 540 -8.94 -95.33 58.92
CA LYS A 540 -9.52 -96.04 60.05
C LYS A 540 -8.42 -96.75 60.85
N LEU A 541 -8.34 -96.45 62.15
CA LEU A 541 -7.38 -97.08 63.05
C LEU A 541 -7.82 -98.49 63.42
N THR A 542 -6.86 -99.41 63.42
CA THR A 542 -7.04 -100.79 63.89
C THR A 542 -6.21 -101.12 65.14
N GLN A 543 -5.43 -100.15 65.60
CA GLN A 543 -4.59 -100.19 66.79
C GLN A 543 -4.18 -98.77 67.21
N ASP A 544 -3.64 -98.62 68.42
CA ASP A 544 -3.09 -97.35 68.89
C ASP A 544 -2.00 -96.85 67.92
N THR A 545 -2.09 -95.58 67.54
CA THR A 545 -1.30 -95.02 66.43
C THR A 545 -0.71 -93.66 66.80
N THR A 546 0.56 -93.45 66.45
CA THR A 546 1.25 -92.16 66.61
C THR A 546 1.44 -91.47 65.26
N VAL A 547 1.04 -90.20 65.12
CA VAL A 547 1.21 -89.39 63.90
C VAL A 547 2.41 -88.46 64.07
N SER A 548 3.34 -88.49 63.11
CA SER A 548 4.55 -87.68 63.14
C SER A 548 5.01 -87.25 61.74
N GLY A 549 5.43 -85.98 61.58
CA GLY A 549 6.05 -85.46 60.36
C GLY A 549 5.27 -84.37 59.61
N ALA A 550 5.72 -84.02 58.40
CA ALA A 550 5.15 -82.95 57.57
C ALA A 550 4.31 -83.49 56.42
N PHE A 551 2.99 -83.36 56.52
CA PHE A 551 2.03 -83.81 55.54
C PHE A 551 1.67 -82.69 54.57
N THR A 552 1.77 -82.97 53.27
CA THR A 552 1.49 -82.02 52.19
C THR A 552 0.03 -82.03 51.72
N MET A 553 -0.82 -82.89 52.30
CA MET A 553 -2.24 -83.01 51.99
C MET A 553 -3.09 -83.25 53.25
N PRO A 554 -4.32 -82.73 53.33
CA PRO A 554 -5.22 -82.98 54.46
C PRO A 554 -5.92 -84.35 54.36
N PHE A 555 -6.11 -85.00 55.51
CA PHE A 555 -6.80 -86.28 55.68
C PHE A 555 -7.58 -86.33 57.00
N ASN A 556 -8.51 -87.28 57.11
CA ASN A 556 -9.35 -87.57 58.28
C ASN A 556 -8.89 -88.87 58.95
N VAL A 557 -9.08 -88.99 60.26
CA VAL A 557 -8.79 -90.20 61.03
C VAL A 557 -10.02 -90.65 61.82
N GLU A 558 -10.38 -91.91 61.70
CA GLU A 558 -11.41 -92.58 62.50
C GLU A 558 -10.74 -93.51 63.50
N CYS A 559 -10.77 -93.15 64.78
CA CYS A 559 -10.02 -93.83 65.84
C CYS A 559 -10.56 -95.22 66.19
N ASN A 560 -11.85 -95.48 65.92
CA ASN A 560 -12.47 -96.81 66.10
C ASN A 560 -12.22 -97.48 67.48
N GLY A 561 -12.08 -96.69 68.54
CA GLY A 561 -11.80 -97.16 69.90
C GLY A 561 -10.33 -97.26 70.29
N PHE A 562 -9.40 -96.93 69.39
CA PHE A 562 -7.96 -96.87 69.64
C PHE A 562 -7.46 -95.46 69.93
N THR A 563 -6.30 -95.36 70.58
CA THR A 563 -5.65 -94.11 70.96
C THR A 563 -4.90 -93.51 69.77
N LEU A 564 -5.13 -92.23 69.49
CA LEU A 564 -4.35 -91.46 68.52
C LEU A 564 -3.44 -90.48 69.27
N THR A 565 -2.13 -90.62 69.08
CA THR A 565 -1.12 -89.71 69.61
C THR A 565 -0.55 -88.85 68.48
N ILE A 566 -0.52 -87.53 68.64
CA ILE A 566 0.14 -86.64 67.66
C ILE A 566 1.42 -86.09 68.26
N GLU A 567 2.56 -86.34 67.61
CA GLU A 567 3.88 -85.87 68.06
C GLU A 567 4.06 -84.36 67.83
N ALA A 568 4.82 -83.73 68.72
CA ALA A 568 5.20 -82.33 68.63
C ALA A 568 5.97 -82.04 67.32
N GLY A 569 5.60 -80.95 66.62
CA GLY A 569 6.24 -80.57 65.36
C GLY A 569 5.61 -81.18 64.11
N THR A 570 4.50 -81.91 64.24
CA THR A 570 3.71 -82.39 63.10
C THR A 570 3.05 -81.20 62.37
N THR A 571 3.19 -81.15 61.03
CA THR A 571 2.60 -80.09 60.20
C THR A 571 1.72 -80.65 59.11
N VAL A 572 0.62 -79.96 58.78
CA VAL A 572 -0.29 -80.32 57.68
C VAL A 572 -0.51 -79.11 56.78
N ALA A 573 -0.47 -79.31 55.46
CA ALA A 573 -0.70 -78.24 54.49
C ALA A 573 -2.13 -77.70 54.53
N TYR A 574 -2.28 -76.36 54.50
CA TYR A 574 -3.56 -75.67 54.50
C TYR A 574 -4.23 -75.74 53.13
N ASN A 575 -5.49 -76.14 53.12
CA ASN A 575 -6.43 -75.81 52.05
C ASN A 575 -7.50 -74.90 52.68
N ALA A 576 -8.03 -73.91 51.95
CA ALA A 576 -9.06 -73.00 52.46
C ALA A 576 -10.38 -73.76 52.70
N GLY A 577 -10.44 -74.48 53.83
CA GLY A 577 -11.48 -75.43 54.21
C GLY A 577 -11.00 -76.78 54.80
N GLY A 578 -9.69 -77.06 54.84
CA GLY A 578 -9.15 -78.36 55.31
C GLY A 578 -8.68 -78.33 56.76
N TYR A 579 -9.40 -79.01 57.65
CA TYR A 579 -8.96 -79.36 59.00
C TYR A 579 -8.52 -80.83 59.05
N MET A 580 -7.68 -81.21 60.02
CA MET A 580 -7.56 -82.62 60.38
C MET A 580 -8.76 -82.97 61.26
N TYR A 581 -9.68 -83.80 60.76
CA TYR A 581 -10.85 -84.24 61.52
C TYR A 581 -10.57 -85.61 62.14
N VAL A 582 -10.71 -85.69 63.47
CA VAL A 582 -10.51 -86.92 64.26
C VAL A 582 -11.85 -87.34 64.85
N ARG A 583 -12.31 -88.53 64.49
CA ARG A 583 -13.57 -89.11 64.96
C ARG A 583 -13.30 -90.24 65.96
N GLY A 584 -13.81 -90.12 67.18
CA GLY A 584 -13.65 -91.12 68.25
C GLY A 584 -14.96 -91.73 68.75
N ASN A 585 -14.95 -93.02 69.08
CA ASN A 585 -15.94 -93.62 69.98
C ASN A 585 -15.56 -93.29 71.43
N ARG A 586 -16.53 -93.20 72.35
CA ARG A 586 -16.38 -92.75 73.77
C ARG A 586 -15.26 -93.41 74.60
N THR A 587 -14.64 -94.49 74.12
CA THR A 587 -13.57 -95.23 74.80
C THR A 587 -12.15 -94.94 74.32
N GLY A 588 -11.96 -94.21 73.21
CA GLY A 588 -10.63 -93.88 72.68
C GLY A 588 -10.06 -92.60 73.29
N GLU A 589 -8.80 -92.63 73.74
CA GLU A 589 -8.08 -91.45 74.22
C GLU A 589 -7.42 -90.68 73.06
N PHE A 590 -7.38 -89.35 73.14
CA PHE A 590 -6.70 -88.48 72.17
C PHE A 590 -5.67 -87.63 72.93
N SER A 591 -4.40 -87.75 72.56
CA SER A 591 -3.31 -87.01 73.20
C SER A 591 -2.44 -86.28 72.18
N VAL A 592 -2.30 -84.97 72.35
CA VAL A 592 -1.38 -84.14 71.56
C VAL A 592 -0.19 -83.78 72.44
N LEU A 593 1.02 -84.15 72.01
CA LEU A 593 2.25 -83.97 72.79
C LEU A 593 2.98 -82.64 72.49
N GLY A 594 2.33 -81.69 71.78
CA GLY A 594 2.89 -80.37 71.43
C GLY A 594 1.97 -79.49 70.56
N THR A 595 2.50 -78.44 69.93
CA THR A 595 1.74 -77.56 69.01
C THR A 595 1.67 -78.16 67.59
N ILE A 596 0.51 -78.04 66.93
CA ILE A 596 0.30 -78.42 65.53
C ILE A 596 0.32 -77.16 64.67
N SER A 597 1.17 -77.13 63.64
CA SER A 597 1.34 -75.95 62.78
C SER A 597 0.75 -76.17 61.38
N VAL A 598 0.03 -75.17 60.87
CA VAL A 598 -0.66 -75.22 59.57
C VAL A 598 0.02 -74.29 58.57
N LYS A 599 0.33 -74.81 57.38
CA LYS A 599 1.07 -74.07 56.35
C LYS A 599 0.13 -73.44 55.31
N GLN A 600 -0.07 -72.12 55.33
CA GLN A 600 -0.85 -71.35 54.35
C GLN A 600 0.11 -70.59 53.43
N GLY A 601 0.36 -71.13 52.23
CA GLY A 601 1.36 -70.58 51.32
C GLY A 601 2.79 -70.71 51.87
N ALA A 602 3.56 -69.62 51.91
CA ALA A 602 4.95 -69.60 52.41
C ALA A 602 5.07 -69.33 53.93
N SER A 603 3.95 -69.21 54.64
CA SER A 603 3.90 -68.81 56.07
C SER A 603 3.26 -69.91 56.93
N TYR A 604 3.68 -70.02 58.19
CA TYR A 604 3.12 -70.96 59.17
C TYR A 604 2.30 -70.19 60.21
N VAL A 605 1.09 -70.68 60.52
CA VAL A 605 0.21 -70.11 61.55
C VAL A 605 -0.01 -71.15 62.65
N GLU A 606 0.18 -70.75 63.92
CA GLU A 606 -0.20 -71.57 65.08
C GLU A 606 -1.73 -71.52 65.22
N HIS A 607 -2.40 -72.65 65.03
CA HIS A 607 -3.85 -72.75 65.07
C HIS A 607 -4.22 -74.03 65.84
N PRO A 608 -5.32 -74.06 66.64
CA PRO A 608 -5.91 -75.32 67.05
C PRO A 608 -6.51 -75.97 65.78
N ALA A 609 -5.69 -76.73 65.06
CA ALA A 609 -5.98 -77.26 63.73
C ALA A 609 -6.73 -78.60 63.74
N VAL A 610 -7.16 -79.05 64.93
CA VAL A 610 -7.81 -80.34 65.13
C VAL A 610 -9.19 -80.10 65.73
N TRP A 611 -10.21 -80.62 65.05
CA TRP A 611 -11.58 -80.64 65.56
C TRP A 611 -11.90 -82.08 65.95
N VAL A 612 -12.22 -82.30 67.24
CA VAL A 612 -12.49 -83.62 67.84
C VAL A 612 -13.95 -83.71 68.22
N GLU A 613 -14.64 -84.76 67.78
CA GLU A 613 -16.05 -84.99 68.09
C GLU A 613 -16.25 -86.39 68.71
N TYR A 614 -16.91 -86.45 69.87
CA TYR A 614 -17.28 -87.68 70.57
C TYR A 614 -18.78 -87.95 70.39
N PHE A 615 -19.13 -89.14 69.90
CA PHE A 615 -20.52 -89.60 69.86
C PHE A 615 -20.86 -90.39 71.13
N ALA A 616 -22.13 -90.28 71.57
CA ALA A 616 -22.67 -91.00 72.73
C ALA A 616 -22.95 -92.46 72.41
#